data_AF-A0A368KHV9-F1
#
_entry.id   AF-A0A368KHV9-F1
#
_cell.length_a   1.000
_cell.length_b   1.000
_cell.length_c   1.000
_cell.angle_alpha   90.00
_cell.angle_beta   90.00
_cell.angle_gamma   90.00
#
_symmetry.space_group_name_H-M   'P 1'
#
loop_
_entity.id
_entity.type
_entity.pdbx_description
1 polymer ?
#
loop_
_entity_poly.entity_id
_entity_poly.type
_entity_poly.pdbx_seq_one_letter_code
_entity_poly.pdbx_strand_id
1 'polypeptide(L)'
;MSMTSGWDQLIEEGYAVIPSAVDVGVCEDALRQVDALKKAHVDIVSKNADEFGHLYRVVNLHLALDGLKRAFVENQRGLEVCDRFFGEPTSLYTTLYYERGSEQDFHRDTPYFSTKPAGKYLGVWLALDDVDDENGPLRVTPGSHVLPPINVEKMAAEIFPDPTNIPSMSMEGWNAYQGEVQKQAREHGLMQKNVHVRRGDVIIWHPEMLHGGAPHTNKVRSRRSLVMHVTPAGVPVYHIDVFFNPSKKVPTRAGWEYEEFQKRKIAKFDQVDFGHEYAVSINKLR
;
A
#
# COMPACT_ATOMS: atom_id res chain seq x y z
N MET A 1 30.84 -4.34 9.65
CA MET A 1 29.54 -5.01 9.50
C MET A 1 29.07 -4.73 8.08
N SER A 2 28.90 -5.76 7.26
CA SER A 2 28.36 -5.60 5.90
C SER A 2 26.97 -4.98 6.01
N MET A 3 26.71 -3.83 5.39
CA MET A 3 25.34 -3.34 5.29
C MET A 3 24.55 -4.36 4.47
N THR A 4 23.61 -5.07 5.10
CA THR A 4 22.70 -5.98 4.42
C THR A 4 21.93 -5.19 3.38
N SER A 5 21.94 -5.65 2.12
CA SER A 5 21.30 -4.92 1.03
C SER A 5 19.78 -4.88 1.26
N GLY A 6 19.08 -3.91 0.65
CA GLY A 6 17.62 -3.86 0.72
C GLY A 6 16.95 -5.12 0.16
N TRP A 7 17.61 -5.80 -0.78
CA TRP A 7 17.20 -7.12 -1.25
C TRP A 7 17.26 -8.18 -0.15
N ASP A 8 18.40 -8.29 0.54
CA ASP A 8 18.58 -9.33 1.57
C ASP A 8 17.56 -9.15 2.69
N GLN A 9 17.35 -7.90 3.14
CA GLN A 9 16.31 -7.58 4.13
C GLN A 9 14.91 -7.99 3.65
N LEU A 10 14.54 -7.66 2.41
CA LEU A 10 13.21 -8.02 1.89
C LEU A 10 13.00 -9.54 1.87
N ILE A 11 14.03 -10.33 1.55
CA ILE A 11 13.91 -11.78 1.47
C ILE A 11 13.96 -12.43 2.87
N GLU A 12 14.85 -11.99 3.74
CA GLU A 12 15.06 -12.58 5.08
C GLU A 12 13.98 -12.14 6.06
N GLU A 13 13.70 -10.83 6.09
CA GLU A 13 12.81 -10.22 7.08
C GLU A 13 11.41 -9.98 6.51
N GLY A 14 11.23 -10.03 5.20
CA GLY A 14 9.97 -9.79 4.48
C GLY A 14 9.61 -8.31 4.29
N TYR A 15 10.50 -7.42 4.73
CA TYR A 15 10.43 -5.99 4.48
C TYR A 15 11.85 -5.40 4.45
N ALA A 16 12.01 -4.24 3.82
CA ALA A 16 13.27 -3.53 3.76
C ALA A 16 13.07 -2.03 3.94
N VAL A 17 14.02 -1.36 4.60
CA VAL A 17 14.12 0.10 4.61
C VAL A 17 15.23 0.51 3.66
N ILE A 18 14.92 1.39 2.72
CA ILE A 18 15.84 1.98 1.76
C ILE A 18 16.02 3.45 2.18
N PRO A 19 17.10 3.78 2.91
CA PRO A 19 17.28 5.14 3.44
C PRO A 19 17.55 6.12 2.30
N SER A 20 16.95 7.30 2.33
CA SER A 20 17.12 8.36 1.33
C SER A 20 16.97 7.83 -0.10
N ALA A 21 15.93 7.02 -0.32
CA ALA A 21 15.65 6.43 -1.64
C ALA A 21 15.05 7.46 -2.61
N VAL A 22 14.35 8.46 -2.07
CA VAL A 22 13.80 9.60 -2.79
C VAL A 22 14.41 10.87 -2.22
N ASP A 23 14.84 11.77 -3.11
CA ASP A 23 15.39 13.07 -2.72
C ASP A 23 14.35 13.93 -1.99
N VAL A 24 14.78 14.66 -0.96
CA VAL A 24 13.88 15.49 -0.16
C VAL A 24 13.20 16.57 -1.01
N GLY A 25 13.87 17.11 -2.03
CA GLY A 25 13.29 18.09 -2.95
C GLY A 25 12.15 17.51 -3.78
N VAL A 26 12.19 16.22 -4.12
CA VAL A 26 11.09 15.51 -4.80
C VAL A 26 9.90 15.35 -3.84
N CYS A 27 10.16 14.99 -2.58
CA CYS A 27 9.13 14.95 -1.55
C CYS A 27 8.47 16.32 -1.35
N GLU A 28 9.26 17.39 -1.26
CA GLU A 28 8.77 18.75 -1.09
C GLU A 28 7.97 19.25 -2.29
N ASP A 29 8.39 18.94 -3.51
CA ASP A 29 7.62 19.27 -4.70
C ASP A 29 6.26 18.54 -4.75
N ALA A 30 6.24 17.26 -4.38
CA ALA A 30 4.99 16.51 -4.28
C ALA A 30 4.04 17.13 -3.23
N LEU A 31 4.57 17.47 -2.04
CA LEU A 31 3.79 18.11 -0.97
C LEU A 31 3.27 19.49 -1.38
N ARG A 32 4.09 20.30 -2.06
CA ARG A 32 3.67 21.61 -2.58
C ARG A 32 2.50 21.50 -3.55
N GLN A 33 2.48 20.45 -4.38
CA GLN A 33 1.35 20.19 -5.30
C GLN A 33 0.09 19.74 -4.55
N VAL A 34 0.22 18.90 -3.51
CA VAL A 34 -0.91 18.54 -2.65
C VAL A 34 -1.48 19.78 -1.96
N ASP A 35 -0.64 20.65 -1.41
CA ASP A 35 -1.06 21.90 -0.78
C ASP A 35 -1.77 22.83 -1.76
N ALA A 36 -1.29 22.92 -3.01
CA ALA A 36 -1.94 23.70 -4.06
C ALA A 36 -3.33 23.12 -4.40
N LEU A 37 -3.44 21.79 -4.54
CA LEU A 37 -4.72 21.11 -4.76
C LEU A 37 -5.69 21.35 -3.61
N LYS A 38 -5.25 21.24 -2.35
CA LYS A 38 -6.08 21.50 -1.18
C LYS A 38 -6.62 22.93 -1.16
N LYS A 39 -5.82 23.91 -1.56
CA LYS A 39 -6.23 25.33 -1.65
C LYS A 39 -7.20 25.59 -2.80
N ALA A 40 -7.01 24.92 -3.95
CA ALA A 40 -7.87 25.09 -5.12
C ALA A 40 -9.24 24.41 -4.96
N HIS A 41 -9.31 23.32 -4.20
CA HIS A 41 -10.45 22.41 -4.13
C HIS A 41 -10.94 22.20 -2.69
N VAL A 42 -11.07 23.28 -1.92
CA VAL A 42 -11.42 23.24 -0.48
C VAL A 42 -12.73 22.50 -0.22
N ASP A 43 -13.74 22.71 -1.07
CA ASP A 43 -15.06 22.07 -1.00
C ASP A 43 -15.02 20.55 -1.21
N ILE A 44 -14.03 20.07 -1.96
CA ILE A 44 -13.80 18.65 -2.21
C ILE A 44 -12.99 18.04 -1.06
N VAL A 45 -11.86 18.66 -0.68
CA VAL A 45 -10.91 18.03 0.26
C VAL A 45 -11.34 18.11 1.72
N SER A 46 -12.10 19.16 2.10
CA SER A 46 -12.50 19.38 3.50
C SER A 46 -13.38 18.27 4.07
N LYS A 47 -14.10 17.53 3.22
CA LYS A 47 -14.93 16.39 3.65
C LYS A 47 -14.10 15.20 4.13
N ASN A 48 -12.84 15.11 3.72
CA ASN A 48 -11.91 14.04 4.09
C ASN A 48 -10.86 14.49 5.12
N ALA A 49 -10.76 15.79 5.36
CA ALA A 49 -9.80 16.37 6.29
C ALA A 49 -10.32 16.31 7.73
N ASP A 50 -9.39 16.20 8.70
CA ASP A 50 -9.72 16.35 10.11
C ASP A 50 -9.65 17.79 10.61
N GLU A 51 -9.81 17.99 11.92
CA GLU A 51 -9.79 19.31 12.55
C GLU A 51 -8.45 20.05 12.39
N PHE A 52 -7.35 19.33 12.09
CA PHE A 52 -6.04 19.90 11.79
C PHE A 52 -5.81 20.09 10.28
N GLY A 53 -6.80 19.72 9.46
CA GLY A 53 -6.71 19.78 8.01
C GLY A 53 -5.93 18.62 7.39
N HIS A 54 -5.68 17.53 8.14
CA HIS A 54 -4.97 16.35 7.65
C HIS A 54 -5.91 15.43 6.87
N LEU A 55 -5.56 15.12 5.61
CA LEU A 55 -6.29 14.17 4.78
C LEU A 55 -6.11 12.72 5.24
N TYR A 56 -7.17 11.93 5.07
CA TYR A 56 -7.19 10.49 5.37
C TYR A 56 -7.40 9.67 4.10
N ARG A 57 -6.44 8.81 3.74
CA ARG A 57 -6.55 7.85 2.64
C ARG A 57 -7.14 8.45 1.36
N VAL A 58 -6.30 9.05 0.54
CA VAL A 58 -6.66 9.52 -0.80
C VAL A 58 -6.08 8.55 -1.84
N VAL A 59 -6.95 7.75 -2.43
CA VAL A 59 -6.61 6.71 -3.42
C VAL A 59 -6.37 7.37 -4.77
N ASN A 60 -5.31 6.95 -5.46
CA ASN A 60 -4.97 7.39 -6.82
C ASN A 60 -4.70 8.90 -6.99
N LEU A 61 -4.38 9.64 -5.92
CA LEU A 61 -4.04 11.07 -6.01
C LEU A 61 -2.89 11.37 -6.99
N HIS A 62 -1.97 10.42 -7.17
CA HIS A 62 -0.87 10.53 -8.14
C HIS A 62 -1.33 10.73 -9.58
N LEU A 63 -2.56 10.36 -9.94
CA LEU A 63 -3.09 10.59 -11.28
C LEU A 63 -3.42 12.06 -11.54
N ALA A 64 -3.71 12.83 -10.49
CA ALA A 64 -3.92 14.28 -10.56
C ALA A 64 -2.62 15.07 -10.41
N LEU A 65 -1.61 14.53 -9.70
CA LEU A 65 -0.41 15.25 -9.30
C LEU A 65 0.87 14.58 -9.81
N ASP A 66 1.53 15.18 -10.80
CA ASP A 66 2.77 14.65 -11.37
C ASP A 66 3.93 14.58 -10.35
N GLY A 67 3.90 15.39 -9.29
CA GLY A 67 4.88 15.31 -8.20
C GLY A 67 4.86 13.95 -7.48
N LEU A 68 3.68 13.34 -7.32
CA LEU A 68 3.56 12.01 -6.73
C LEU A 68 3.98 10.90 -7.71
N LYS A 69 3.80 11.10 -9.03
CA LYS A 69 4.36 10.20 -10.05
C LYS A 69 5.88 10.26 -10.07
N ARG A 70 6.45 11.48 -9.96
CA ARG A 70 7.90 11.70 -9.82
C ARG A 70 8.47 10.96 -8.62
N ALA A 71 7.82 11.06 -7.45
CA ALA A 71 8.22 10.34 -6.24
C ALA A 71 8.31 8.81 -6.45
N PHE A 72 7.44 8.22 -7.27
CA PHE A 72 7.53 6.81 -7.66
C PHE A 72 8.74 6.53 -8.56
N VAL A 73 8.90 7.26 -9.68
CA VAL A 73 9.93 6.95 -10.68
C VAL A 73 11.35 7.33 -10.25
N GLU A 74 11.48 8.29 -9.33
CA GLU A 74 12.77 8.73 -8.78
C GLU A 74 13.23 7.87 -7.59
N ASN A 75 12.38 6.97 -7.08
CA ASN A 75 12.76 5.92 -6.12
C ASN A 75 13.60 4.80 -6.78
N GLN A 76 14.72 5.15 -7.41
CA GLN A 76 15.49 4.20 -8.22
C GLN A 76 15.99 3.01 -7.41
N ARG A 77 16.52 3.26 -6.22
CA ARG A 77 17.05 2.21 -5.33
C ARG A 77 15.96 1.26 -4.82
N GLY A 78 14.77 1.77 -4.52
CA GLY A 78 13.64 0.92 -4.15
C GLY A 78 13.09 0.14 -5.35
N LEU A 79 13.04 0.77 -6.52
CA LEU A 79 12.62 0.14 -7.77
C LEU A 79 13.58 -0.96 -8.22
N GLU A 80 14.89 -0.84 -7.97
CA GLU A 80 15.86 -1.92 -8.23
C GLU A 80 15.55 -3.17 -7.41
N VAL A 81 15.16 -3.01 -6.14
CA VAL A 81 14.72 -4.12 -5.28
C VAL A 81 13.43 -4.74 -5.82
N CYS A 82 12.47 -3.91 -6.24
CA CYS A 82 11.20 -4.39 -6.81
C CYS A 82 11.40 -5.11 -8.15
N ASP A 83 12.19 -4.54 -9.07
CA ASP A 83 12.50 -5.11 -10.39
C ASP A 83 13.20 -6.47 -10.22
N ARG A 84 14.12 -6.57 -9.25
CA ARG A 84 14.77 -7.84 -8.90
C ARG A 84 13.79 -8.86 -8.33
N PHE A 85 12.86 -8.44 -7.47
CA PHE A 85 11.84 -9.33 -6.89
C PHE A 85 10.91 -9.90 -7.95
N PHE A 86 10.47 -9.05 -8.89
CA PHE A 86 9.58 -9.49 -9.95
C PHE A 86 10.30 -10.23 -11.08
N GLY A 87 11.60 -9.97 -11.28
CA GLY A 87 12.37 -10.44 -12.44
C GLY A 87 12.07 -9.66 -13.73
N GLU A 88 11.37 -8.53 -13.62
CA GLU A 88 10.87 -7.70 -14.72
C GLU A 88 10.59 -6.27 -14.23
N PRO A 89 10.48 -5.27 -15.12
CA PRO A 89 10.26 -3.89 -14.71
C PRO A 89 8.95 -3.67 -13.94
N THR A 90 9.07 -2.99 -12.80
CA THR A 90 7.96 -2.61 -11.92
C THR A 90 7.08 -1.54 -12.55
N SER A 91 5.76 -1.67 -12.36
CA SER A 91 4.75 -0.67 -12.68
C SER A 91 3.97 -0.24 -11.44
N LEU A 92 3.45 0.98 -11.45
CA LEU A 92 2.58 1.48 -10.40
C LEU A 92 1.13 1.11 -10.69
N TYR A 93 0.51 0.31 -9.81
CA TYR A 93 -0.91 -0.03 -9.91
C TYR A 93 -1.77 1.04 -9.24
N THR A 94 -1.59 1.31 -7.95
CA THR A 94 -2.40 2.31 -7.25
C THR A 94 -1.59 2.96 -6.13
N THR A 95 -2.03 4.14 -5.68
CA THR A 95 -1.45 4.78 -4.50
C THR A 95 -2.47 5.08 -3.44
N LEU A 96 -2.04 5.12 -2.18
CA LEU A 96 -2.78 5.71 -1.07
C LEU A 96 -1.94 6.86 -0.49
N TYR A 97 -2.42 8.10 -0.61
CA TYR A 97 -1.83 9.25 0.06
C TYR A 97 -2.47 9.45 1.43
N TYR A 98 -1.66 9.73 2.44
CA TYR A 98 -2.11 9.99 3.81
C TYR A 98 -1.40 11.22 4.36
N GLU A 99 -2.08 11.99 5.21
CA GLU A 99 -1.45 13.03 6.06
C GLU A 99 -1.50 12.68 7.55
N ARG A 100 -2.23 11.62 7.89
CA ARG A 100 -2.26 10.97 9.20
C ARG A 100 -2.25 9.46 9.02
N GLY A 101 -1.68 8.73 9.97
CA GLY A 101 -1.61 7.28 9.90
C GLY A 101 -2.98 6.61 9.81
N SER A 102 -3.03 5.41 9.21
CA SER A 102 -4.25 4.62 9.14
C SER A 102 -4.68 4.04 10.49
N GLU A 103 -3.72 3.89 11.41
CA GLU A 103 -3.89 3.20 12.71
C GLU A 103 -4.50 1.79 12.56
N GLN A 104 -4.36 1.21 11.36
CA GLN A 104 -4.90 -0.09 11.02
C GLN A 104 -4.12 -1.17 11.76
N ASP A 105 -4.84 -2.12 12.35
CA ASP A 105 -4.24 -3.28 13.00
C ASP A 105 -3.43 -4.14 12.00
N PHE A 106 -2.64 -5.07 12.50
CA PHE A 106 -1.79 -5.91 11.67
C PHE A 106 -2.58 -6.69 10.64
N HIS A 107 -2.17 -6.56 9.39
CA HIS A 107 -2.80 -7.22 8.27
C HIS A 107 -1.80 -7.59 7.18
N ARG A 108 -2.27 -8.40 6.24
CA ARG A 108 -1.72 -8.57 4.90
C ARG A 108 -2.61 -7.75 3.97
N ASP A 109 -2.07 -7.30 2.84
CA ASP A 109 -2.89 -6.56 1.87
C ASP A 109 -3.89 -7.49 1.16
N THR A 110 -3.53 -8.78 1.01
CA THR A 110 -4.47 -9.86 0.72
C THR A 110 -5.47 -9.98 1.87
N PRO A 111 -6.79 -10.13 1.60
CA PRO A 111 -7.41 -10.46 0.31
C PRO A 111 -7.74 -9.29 -0.63
N TYR A 112 -7.60 -8.03 -0.20
CA TYR A 112 -7.91 -6.88 -1.06
C TYR A 112 -6.91 -6.67 -2.19
N PHE A 113 -5.65 -7.05 -2.00
CA PHE A 113 -4.64 -7.06 -3.05
C PHE A 113 -4.14 -8.48 -3.26
N SER A 114 -4.82 -9.19 -4.15
CA SER A 114 -4.44 -10.54 -4.57
C SER A 114 -4.09 -10.52 -6.05
N THR A 115 -3.05 -11.26 -6.47
CA THR A 115 -2.57 -11.25 -7.87
C THR A 115 -2.57 -12.63 -8.50
N LYS A 116 -2.54 -12.69 -9.83
CA LYS A 116 -2.28 -13.92 -10.58
C LYS A 116 -1.14 -13.72 -11.61
N PRO A 117 0.00 -14.41 -11.49
CA PRO A 117 0.39 -15.36 -10.42
C PRO A 117 0.34 -14.77 -9.00
N ALA A 118 0.16 -15.62 -8.00
CA ALA A 118 0.12 -15.20 -6.59
C ALA A 118 1.46 -14.57 -6.18
N GLY A 119 1.41 -13.59 -5.28
CA GLY A 119 2.61 -12.91 -4.75
C GLY A 119 3.34 -11.98 -5.73
N LYS A 120 2.79 -11.70 -6.92
CA LYS A 120 3.34 -10.74 -7.90
C LYS A 120 2.92 -9.30 -7.55
N TYR A 121 3.13 -8.94 -6.29
CA TYR A 121 2.81 -7.65 -5.69
C TYR A 121 3.92 -7.25 -4.71
N LEU A 122 4.13 -5.95 -4.50
CA LEU A 122 4.88 -5.39 -3.37
C LEU A 122 4.19 -4.11 -2.91
N GLY A 123 4.19 -3.87 -1.61
CA GLY A 123 3.87 -2.56 -1.07
C GLY A 123 5.15 -1.73 -0.94
N VAL A 124 5.09 -0.49 -1.42
CA VAL A 124 6.19 0.48 -1.33
C VAL A 124 5.66 1.73 -0.67
N TRP A 125 6.23 2.12 0.46
CA TRP A 125 5.77 3.23 1.28
C TRP A 125 6.86 4.26 1.40
N LEU A 126 6.58 5.47 0.96
CA LEU A 126 7.49 6.61 1.02
C LEU A 126 7.13 7.50 2.20
N ALA A 127 8.13 7.79 3.03
CA ALA A 127 8.06 8.82 4.06
C ALA A 127 8.05 10.21 3.41
N LEU A 128 6.98 10.98 3.59
CA LEU A 128 6.95 12.41 3.22
C LEU A 128 7.18 13.31 4.43
N ASP A 129 7.21 12.76 5.63
CA ASP A 129 7.65 13.39 6.87
C ASP A 129 8.64 12.49 7.61
N ASP A 130 9.34 13.05 8.59
CA ASP A 130 10.00 12.24 9.61
C ASP A 130 8.94 11.55 10.47
N VAL A 131 9.13 10.26 10.70
CA VAL A 131 8.16 9.40 11.37
C VAL A 131 8.79 8.67 12.55
N ASP A 132 8.21 8.91 13.71
CA ASP A 132 8.58 8.37 15.01
C ASP A 132 7.32 7.97 15.79
N ASP A 133 7.48 7.42 16.99
CA ASP A 133 6.39 6.91 17.81
C ASP A 133 5.28 7.93 18.12
N GLU A 134 5.53 9.24 18.01
CA GLU A 134 4.51 10.25 18.30
C GLU A 134 3.52 10.47 17.15
N ASN A 135 3.99 10.35 15.89
CA ASN A 135 3.15 10.57 14.71
C ASN A 135 2.69 9.29 14.00
N GLY A 136 3.04 8.11 14.52
CA GLY A 136 2.43 6.83 14.13
C GLY A 136 3.19 6.10 13.02
N PRO A 137 4.30 5.42 13.35
CA PRO A 137 5.12 4.69 12.39
C PRO A 137 4.38 3.48 11.80
N LEU A 138 4.90 2.96 10.69
CA LEU A 138 4.55 1.61 10.29
C LEU A 138 5.07 0.61 11.34
N ARG A 139 4.26 -0.41 11.57
CA ARG A 139 4.60 -1.57 12.39
C ARG A 139 4.72 -2.77 11.48
N VAL A 140 5.75 -3.58 11.68
CA VAL A 140 5.99 -4.80 10.89
C VAL A 140 6.20 -5.99 11.80
N THR A 141 5.93 -7.19 11.31
CA THR A 141 6.22 -8.46 12.00
C THR A 141 7.22 -9.26 11.17
N PRO A 142 8.54 -9.04 11.34
CA PRO A 142 9.53 -9.67 10.48
C PRO A 142 9.46 -11.19 10.48
N GLY A 143 9.73 -11.80 9.32
CA GLY A 143 9.62 -13.25 9.11
C GLY A 143 8.18 -13.75 8.97
N SER A 144 7.15 -12.91 9.11
CA SER A 144 5.75 -13.34 8.94
C SER A 144 5.37 -13.66 7.49
N HIS A 145 6.17 -13.24 6.51
CA HIS A 145 5.97 -13.51 5.09
C HIS A 145 6.25 -14.95 4.69
N VAL A 146 7.00 -15.71 5.51
CA VAL A 146 7.30 -17.14 5.27
C VAL A 146 6.44 -18.07 6.13
N LEU A 147 5.43 -17.54 6.82
CA LEU A 147 4.47 -18.38 7.54
C LEU A 147 3.70 -19.30 6.57
N PRO A 148 3.28 -20.50 7.02
CA PRO A 148 2.52 -21.43 6.18
C PRO A 148 1.24 -20.79 5.63
N PRO A 149 0.85 -21.11 4.38
CA PRO A 149 -0.35 -20.54 3.77
C PRO A 149 -1.61 -20.91 4.56
N ILE A 150 -2.55 -19.97 4.64
CA ILE A 150 -3.87 -20.21 5.23
C ILE A 150 -4.70 -21.06 4.28
N ASN A 151 -5.47 -22.01 4.82
CA ASN A 151 -6.44 -22.78 4.04
C ASN A 151 -7.69 -21.93 3.75
N VAL A 152 -7.60 -21.11 2.69
CA VAL A 152 -8.65 -20.18 2.26
C VAL A 152 -9.92 -20.91 1.84
N GLU A 153 -9.82 -22.08 1.19
CA GLU A 153 -10.98 -22.86 0.77
C GLU A 153 -11.82 -23.34 1.95
N LYS A 154 -11.16 -23.88 2.99
CA LYS A 154 -11.83 -24.27 4.23
C LYS A 154 -12.47 -23.08 4.91
N MET A 155 -11.73 -21.98 5.04
CA MET A 155 -12.22 -20.74 5.64
C MET A 155 -13.44 -20.19 4.89
N ALA A 156 -13.40 -20.18 3.54
CA ALA A 156 -14.50 -19.74 2.71
C ALA A 156 -15.76 -20.60 2.91
N ALA A 157 -15.62 -21.92 3.01
CA ALA A 157 -16.74 -22.83 3.22
C ALA A 157 -17.45 -22.61 4.59
N GLU A 158 -16.72 -22.12 5.59
CA GLU A 158 -17.27 -21.80 6.93
C GLU A 158 -17.97 -20.44 6.95
N ILE A 159 -17.42 -19.43 6.26
CA ILE A 159 -17.89 -18.04 6.32
C ILE A 159 -18.92 -17.72 5.23
N PHE A 160 -18.79 -18.34 4.06
CA PHE A 160 -19.63 -18.11 2.90
C PHE A 160 -20.30 -19.41 2.44
N PRO A 161 -21.39 -19.85 3.10
CA PRO A 161 -22.11 -21.08 2.74
C PRO A 161 -22.62 -21.10 1.30
N ASP A 162 -22.92 -19.92 0.73
CA ASP A 162 -23.18 -19.73 -0.69
C ASP A 162 -21.96 -19.07 -1.37
N PRO A 163 -21.07 -19.85 -1.99
CA PRO A 163 -19.89 -19.31 -2.65
C PRO A 163 -20.25 -18.48 -3.89
N THR A 164 -21.48 -18.57 -4.43
CA THR A 164 -21.88 -17.78 -5.60
C THR A 164 -22.16 -16.31 -5.25
N ASN A 165 -22.32 -15.99 -3.97
CA ASN A 165 -22.73 -14.68 -3.48
C ASN A 165 -21.75 -14.10 -2.43
N ILE A 166 -20.45 -14.13 -2.72
CA ILE A 166 -19.43 -13.47 -1.88
C ILE A 166 -19.34 -11.98 -2.29
N PRO A 167 -19.52 -11.02 -1.36
CA PRO A 167 -19.42 -9.60 -1.68
C PRO A 167 -17.95 -9.19 -1.92
N SER A 168 -17.73 -8.23 -2.83
CA SER A 168 -16.39 -7.69 -3.15
C SER A 168 -15.75 -6.96 -1.97
N MET A 169 -16.57 -6.49 -1.04
CA MET A 169 -16.18 -5.94 0.26
C MET A 169 -16.83 -6.79 1.35
N SER A 170 -16.05 -7.57 2.09
CA SER A 170 -16.53 -8.38 3.21
C SER A 170 -15.70 -8.12 4.46
N MET A 171 -16.29 -7.44 5.44
CA MET A 171 -15.65 -7.27 6.75
C MET A 171 -15.50 -8.60 7.48
N GLU A 172 -16.44 -9.53 7.28
CA GLU A 172 -16.40 -10.86 7.86
C GLU A 172 -15.24 -11.68 7.29
N GLY A 173 -15.11 -11.74 5.96
CA GLY A 173 -14.01 -12.42 5.29
C GLY A 173 -12.65 -11.77 5.61
N TRP A 174 -12.60 -10.44 5.64
CA TRP A 174 -11.41 -9.70 6.05
C TRP A 174 -10.99 -10.06 7.48
N ASN A 175 -11.89 -9.94 8.46
CA ASN A 175 -11.59 -10.19 9.87
C ASN A 175 -11.18 -11.65 10.12
N ALA A 176 -11.83 -12.61 9.46
CA ALA A 176 -11.48 -14.01 9.62
C ALA A 176 -10.09 -14.34 9.07
N TYR A 177 -9.76 -13.88 7.86
CA TYR A 177 -8.45 -14.10 7.27
C TYR A 177 -7.36 -13.39 8.08
N GLN A 178 -7.55 -12.11 8.41
CA GLN A 178 -6.58 -11.39 9.23
C GLN A 178 -6.42 -11.99 10.63
N GLY A 179 -7.52 -12.40 11.26
CA GLY A 179 -7.51 -13.04 12.58
C GLY A 179 -6.69 -14.33 12.60
N GLU A 180 -6.83 -15.18 11.58
CA GLU A 180 -6.05 -16.43 11.48
C GLU A 180 -4.57 -16.15 11.22
N VAL A 181 -4.22 -15.21 10.32
CA VAL A 181 -2.82 -14.85 10.06
C VAL A 181 -2.16 -14.25 11.32
N GLN A 182 -2.86 -13.36 12.03
CA GLN A 182 -2.37 -12.80 13.28
C GLN A 182 -2.21 -13.86 14.37
N LYS A 183 -3.16 -14.81 14.47
CA LYS A 183 -3.08 -15.95 15.40
C LYS A 183 -1.87 -16.82 15.09
N GLN A 184 -1.67 -17.17 13.83
CA GLN A 184 -0.53 -17.97 13.38
C GLN A 184 0.80 -17.27 13.72
N ALA A 185 0.91 -15.95 13.50
CA ALA A 185 2.11 -15.19 13.86
C ALA A 185 2.40 -15.22 15.38
N ARG A 186 1.34 -15.11 16.21
CA ARG A 186 1.47 -15.25 17.68
C ARG A 186 1.91 -16.65 18.09
N GLU A 187 1.34 -17.69 17.49
CA GLU A 187 1.70 -19.10 17.77
C GLU A 187 3.15 -19.42 17.39
N HIS A 188 3.71 -18.72 16.39
CA HIS A 188 5.12 -18.82 16.00
C HIS A 188 6.04 -17.89 16.81
N GLY A 189 5.52 -17.15 17.79
CA GLY A 189 6.30 -16.26 18.65
C GLY A 189 6.92 -15.06 17.91
N LEU A 190 6.34 -14.65 16.78
CA LEU A 190 6.87 -13.52 16.01
C LEU A 190 6.59 -12.20 16.73
N MET A 191 7.60 -11.33 16.75
CA MET A 191 7.56 -10.06 17.44
C MET A 191 7.34 -8.90 16.47
N GLN A 192 6.54 -7.94 16.90
CA GLN A 192 6.24 -6.73 16.15
C GLN A 192 7.29 -5.66 16.46
N LYS A 193 7.58 -4.81 15.47
CA LYS A 193 8.48 -3.66 15.66
C LYS A 193 7.96 -2.42 14.92
N ASN A 194 8.18 -1.25 15.54
CA ASN A 194 7.95 0.04 14.91
C ASN A 194 9.13 0.35 13.98
N VAL A 195 8.84 0.95 12.82
CA VAL A 195 9.85 1.33 11.83
C VAL A 195 9.90 2.86 11.78
N HIS A 196 10.92 3.43 12.40
CA HIS A 196 11.19 4.87 12.34
C HIS A 196 11.97 5.20 11.08
N VAL A 197 11.60 6.30 10.44
CA VAL A 197 12.10 6.70 9.11
C VAL A 197 12.16 8.21 9.01
N ARG A 198 13.03 8.70 8.13
CA ARG A 198 13.11 10.11 7.78
C ARG A 198 12.41 10.36 6.45
N ARG A 199 12.03 11.61 6.19
CA ARG A 199 11.54 12.01 4.87
C ARG A 199 12.50 11.53 3.76
N GLY A 200 11.94 10.93 2.72
CA GLY A 200 12.69 10.36 1.59
C GLY A 200 13.10 8.89 1.77
N ASP A 201 12.99 8.34 2.97
CA ASP A 201 13.16 6.90 3.19
C ASP A 201 11.96 6.13 2.61
N VAL A 202 12.25 4.94 2.08
CA VAL A 202 11.24 4.04 1.53
C VAL A 202 11.23 2.74 2.30
N ILE A 203 10.04 2.26 2.67
CA ILE A 203 9.81 0.93 3.21
C ILE A 203 9.18 0.07 2.11
N ILE A 204 9.74 -1.11 1.85
CA ILE A 204 9.17 -2.09 0.92
C ILE A 204 8.73 -3.30 1.75
N TRP A 205 7.54 -3.85 1.51
CA TRP A 205 7.11 -5.11 2.15
C TRP A 205 6.61 -6.14 1.13
N HIS A 206 6.86 -7.39 1.48
CA HIS A 206 6.38 -8.57 0.78
C HIS A 206 4.85 -8.71 0.92
N PRO A 207 4.11 -9.26 -0.07
CA PRO A 207 2.66 -9.47 0.00
C PRO A 207 2.14 -10.15 1.27
N GLU A 208 2.90 -11.13 1.75
CA GLU A 208 2.55 -11.94 2.92
C GLU A 208 3.09 -11.36 4.25
N MET A 209 3.76 -10.21 4.23
CA MET A 209 4.28 -9.56 5.43
C MET A 209 3.13 -8.92 6.23
N LEU A 210 2.99 -9.33 7.50
CA LEU A 210 2.11 -8.66 8.45
C LEU A 210 2.67 -7.28 8.78
N HIS A 211 1.85 -6.26 8.52
CA HIS A 211 2.17 -4.88 8.81
C HIS A 211 0.92 -4.10 9.26
N GLY A 212 1.12 -2.94 9.87
CA GLY A 212 0.04 -2.09 10.38
C GLY A 212 0.50 -0.67 10.66
N GLY A 213 -0.41 0.18 11.13
CA GLY A 213 -0.10 1.54 11.58
C GLY A 213 -0.09 1.61 13.10
N ALA A 214 0.97 2.18 13.69
CA ALA A 214 0.95 2.51 15.10
C ALA A 214 -0.06 3.64 15.40
N PRO A 215 -0.55 3.74 16.65
CA PRO A 215 -1.38 4.87 17.07
C PRO A 215 -0.70 6.20 16.77
N HIS A 216 -1.47 7.16 16.27
CA HIS A 216 -0.98 8.51 16.03
C HIS A 216 -1.28 9.37 17.27
N THR A 217 -0.35 9.46 18.23
CA THR A 217 -0.65 10.07 19.53
C THR A 217 -0.62 11.60 19.53
N ASN A 218 0.24 12.21 18.71
CA ASN A 218 0.33 13.67 18.58
C ASN A 218 -0.36 14.16 17.30
N LYS A 219 -1.68 14.36 17.36
CA LYS A 219 -2.52 14.70 16.19
C LYS A 219 -2.18 16.03 15.51
N VAL A 220 -1.43 16.91 16.17
CA VAL A 220 -0.95 18.17 15.58
C VAL A 220 0.16 17.92 14.57
N ARG A 221 1.01 16.92 14.82
CA ARG A 221 2.02 16.50 13.84
C ARG A 221 1.33 15.73 12.72
N SER A 222 1.74 15.96 11.48
CA SER A 222 1.32 15.12 10.38
C SER A 222 2.18 13.85 10.31
N ARG A 223 1.65 12.84 9.61
CA ARG A 223 2.37 11.66 9.14
C ARG A 223 2.11 11.51 7.67
N ARG A 224 2.74 12.36 6.85
CA ARG A 224 2.55 12.32 5.40
C ARG A 224 3.29 11.14 4.79
N SER A 225 2.60 10.41 3.93
CA SER A 225 3.18 9.26 3.25
C SER A 225 2.46 8.95 1.95
N LEU A 226 3.20 8.36 1.03
CA LEU A 226 2.66 7.80 -0.20
C LEU A 226 2.86 6.28 -0.17
N VAL A 227 1.77 5.54 -0.04
CA VAL A 227 1.76 4.08 -0.28
C VAL A 227 1.59 3.86 -1.77
N MET A 228 2.40 2.99 -2.35
CA MET A 228 2.40 2.60 -3.76
C MET A 228 2.27 1.09 -3.80
N HIS A 229 1.16 0.63 -4.34
CA HIS A 229 0.97 -0.78 -4.62
C HIS A 229 1.53 -1.04 -6.01
N VAL A 230 2.58 -1.86 -6.10
CA VAL A 230 3.30 -2.08 -7.34
C VAL A 230 3.19 -3.53 -7.80
N THR A 231 3.12 -3.70 -9.11
CA THR A 231 3.06 -5.00 -9.79
C THR A 231 3.80 -4.91 -11.12
N PRO A 232 4.20 -6.02 -11.73
CA PRO A 232 4.56 -6.01 -13.13
C PRO A 232 3.37 -5.62 -14.03
N ALA A 233 3.67 -4.92 -15.12
CA ALA A 233 2.62 -4.49 -16.03
C ALA A 233 1.86 -5.68 -16.64
N GLY A 234 0.54 -5.62 -16.56
CA GLY A 234 -0.35 -6.68 -17.05
C GLY A 234 -0.73 -7.72 -16.00
N VAL A 235 -0.12 -7.71 -14.81
CA VAL A 235 -0.53 -8.57 -13.70
C VAL A 235 -1.89 -8.10 -13.17
N PRO A 236 -2.94 -8.94 -13.22
CA PRO A 236 -4.23 -8.61 -12.65
C PRO A 236 -4.18 -8.60 -11.13
N VAL A 237 -4.96 -7.69 -10.56
CA VAL A 237 -5.28 -7.62 -9.13
C VAL A 237 -6.76 -7.95 -8.98
N TYR A 238 -7.10 -8.76 -7.98
CA TYR A 238 -8.46 -9.14 -7.63
C TYR A 238 -8.67 -9.07 -6.11
N HIS A 239 -9.94 -9.09 -5.71
CA HIS A 239 -10.37 -8.80 -4.35
C HIS A 239 -11.05 -10.01 -3.69
N ILE A 240 -11.63 -9.77 -2.51
CA ILE A 240 -12.27 -10.74 -1.61
C ILE A 240 -13.21 -11.71 -2.33
N ASP A 241 -14.07 -11.20 -3.21
CA ASP A 241 -15.09 -12.02 -3.87
C ASP A 241 -14.52 -13.09 -4.79
N VAL A 242 -13.31 -12.87 -5.31
CA VAL A 242 -12.56 -13.85 -6.10
C VAL A 242 -11.62 -14.66 -5.21
N PHE A 243 -10.98 -14.02 -4.22
CA PHE A 243 -10.05 -14.68 -3.30
C PHE A 243 -10.69 -15.84 -2.54
N PHE A 244 -11.90 -15.65 -2.01
CA PHE A 244 -12.64 -16.70 -1.29
C PHE A 244 -13.48 -17.60 -2.19
N ASN A 245 -13.51 -17.37 -3.51
CA ASN A 245 -14.32 -18.17 -4.41
C ASN A 245 -13.43 -19.02 -5.34
N PRO A 246 -13.21 -20.31 -5.03
CA PRO A 246 -12.37 -21.18 -5.86
C PRO A 246 -12.93 -21.41 -7.26
N SER A 247 -14.23 -21.16 -7.48
CA SER A 247 -14.91 -21.31 -8.77
C SER A 247 -14.86 -20.06 -9.64
N LYS A 248 -14.57 -18.86 -9.07
CA LYS A 248 -14.47 -17.63 -9.87
C LYS A 248 -13.18 -17.66 -10.69
N LYS A 249 -13.33 -17.39 -11.99
CA LYS A 249 -12.19 -17.25 -12.88
C LYS A 249 -11.43 -15.98 -12.50
N VAL A 250 -10.23 -16.16 -11.97
CA VAL A 250 -9.27 -15.08 -11.80
C VAL A 250 -8.88 -14.54 -13.19
N PRO A 251 -8.91 -13.22 -13.42
CA PRO A 251 -8.45 -12.63 -14.67
C PRO A 251 -7.03 -13.11 -15.02
N THR A 252 -6.75 -13.25 -16.31
CA THR A 252 -5.41 -13.63 -16.80
C THR A 252 -4.54 -12.43 -17.13
N ARG A 253 -5.14 -11.24 -17.22
CA ARG A 253 -4.48 -9.95 -17.50
C ARG A 253 -5.17 -8.84 -16.74
N ALA A 254 -4.42 -7.79 -16.40
CA ALA A 254 -4.93 -6.54 -15.86
C ALA A 254 -6.03 -5.95 -16.75
N GLY A 255 -7.10 -5.48 -16.13
CA GLY A 255 -8.25 -4.86 -16.81
C GLY A 255 -8.09 -3.37 -17.10
N TRP A 256 -6.89 -2.82 -16.93
CA TRP A 256 -6.60 -1.39 -17.07
C TRP A 256 -5.47 -1.15 -18.08
N GLU A 257 -5.45 0.06 -18.62
CA GLU A 257 -4.36 0.56 -19.46
C GLU A 257 -3.23 1.16 -18.63
N TYR A 258 -2.12 1.48 -19.29
CA TYR A 258 -0.97 2.13 -18.68
C TYR A 258 -0.61 3.42 -19.43
N GLU A 259 -0.15 4.44 -18.71
CA GLU A 259 0.65 5.53 -19.26
C GLU A 259 2.14 5.26 -19.02
N GLU A 260 2.99 5.78 -19.91
CA GLU A 260 4.43 5.83 -19.66
C GLU A 260 4.79 7.17 -19.02
N PHE A 261 5.47 7.12 -17.88
CA PHE A 261 6.00 8.27 -17.18
C PHE A 261 7.47 7.99 -16.86
N GLN A 262 8.38 8.75 -17.47
CA GLN A 262 9.84 8.63 -17.26
C GLN A 262 10.36 7.17 -17.20
N LYS A 263 10.02 6.37 -18.23
CA LYS A 263 10.42 4.94 -18.41
C LYS A 263 9.73 3.92 -17.48
N ARG A 264 8.80 4.33 -16.62
CA ARG A 264 7.94 3.42 -15.86
C ARG A 264 6.51 3.48 -16.36
N LYS A 265 5.79 2.38 -16.16
CA LYS A 265 4.37 2.28 -16.46
C LYS A 265 3.56 2.62 -15.22
N ILE A 266 2.51 3.41 -15.39
CA ILE A 266 1.54 3.77 -14.34
C ILE A 266 0.16 3.38 -14.84
N ALA A 267 -0.58 2.61 -14.06
CA ALA A 267 -1.94 2.20 -14.39
C ALA A 267 -2.86 3.43 -14.49
N LYS A 268 -3.71 3.46 -15.51
CA LYS A 268 -4.67 4.54 -15.73
C LYS A 268 -5.99 4.23 -15.05
N PHE A 269 -6.45 5.19 -14.27
CA PHE A 269 -7.84 5.29 -13.79
C PHE A 269 -8.34 6.71 -14.07
N ASP A 270 -9.63 6.96 -13.86
CA ASP A 270 -10.30 8.22 -14.15
C ASP A 270 -10.70 9.02 -12.91
N GLN A 271 -10.51 8.43 -11.72
CA GLN A 271 -10.98 8.97 -10.44
C GLN A 271 -9.93 8.92 -9.33
N VAL A 272 -10.05 9.89 -8.42
CA VAL A 272 -9.40 9.94 -7.11
C VAL A 272 -10.48 9.66 -6.07
N ASP A 273 -10.26 8.66 -5.23
CA ASP A 273 -11.19 8.27 -4.16
C ASP A 273 -10.71 8.79 -2.80
N PHE A 274 -11.63 9.33 -2.02
CA PHE A 274 -11.38 9.93 -0.72
C PHE A 274 -12.02 9.06 0.36
N GLY A 275 -11.19 8.28 1.06
CA GLY A 275 -11.60 7.45 2.19
C GLY A 275 -12.59 6.32 1.87
N HIS A 276 -12.79 5.96 0.60
CA HIS A 276 -13.90 5.11 0.14
C HIS A 276 -15.30 5.66 0.43
N GLU A 277 -15.40 6.97 0.68
CA GLU A 277 -16.68 7.65 0.93
C GLU A 277 -17.21 8.34 -0.33
N TYR A 278 -16.31 8.93 -1.12
CA TYR A 278 -16.65 9.58 -2.38
C TYR A 278 -15.46 9.60 -3.35
N ALA A 279 -15.76 9.64 -4.64
CA ALA A 279 -14.77 9.71 -5.70
C ALA A 279 -14.98 10.95 -6.58
N VAL A 280 -13.88 11.51 -7.08
CA VAL A 280 -13.86 12.69 -7.93
C VAL A 280 -13.07 12.40 -9.19
N SER A 281 -13.60 12.78 -10.35
CA SER A 281 -12.89 12.63 -11.62
C SER A 281 -11.60 13.45 -11.62
N ILE A 282 -10.51 12.87 -12.13
CA ILE A 282 -9.20 13.52 -12.23
C ILE A 282 -9.29 14.85 -13.01
N ASN A 283 -10.14 14.93 -14.04
CA ASN A 283 -10.32 16.16 -14.82
C ASN A 283 -10.86 17.34 -14.00
N LYS A 284 -11.52 17.07 -12.87
CA LYS A 284 -11.97 18.13 -11.95
C LYS A 284 -10.86 18.60 -11.00
N LEU A 285 -9.81 17.80 -10.80
CA LEU A 285 -8.73 18.06 -9.85
C LEU A 285 -7.47 18.65 -10.51
N ARG A 286 -7.34 18.52 -11.83
CA ARG A 286 -6.25 19.08 -12.64
C ARG A 286 -6.44 20.55 -12.96
#